data_AF-A0A7C4U8Y3-F1
#
_entry.id   AF-A0A7C4U8Y3-F1
#
_cell.length_a   1.000
_cell.length_b   1.000
_cell.length_c   1.000
_cell.angle_alpha   90.00
_cell.angle_beta   90.00
_cell.angle_gamma   90.00
#
_symmetry.space_group_name_H-M   'P 1'
#
loop_
_entity.id
_entity.type
_entity.pdbx_description
1 polymer ?
#
loop_
_entity_poly.entity_id
_entity_poly.type
_entity_poly.pdbx_seq_one_letter_code
_entity_poly.pdbx_strand_id
1 'polypeptide(L)'
;MTFASDVYGFARTVCYAMFATPFPRQRHWQACSPRLAGLLDQCLAEQPAERMATFEEVLTHIDGPHTAAKAAPVAAVPGKKKDDFWGQTAEFLRKTFSPAPGATPPKKAEPTSEGIEVVAEAKKKEPEILDVVPLPPPTSEGIEVIEEAPLVKPAKKPPPQRDSRRNKRVSNEE
;
A
#
# COMPACT_ATOMS: atom_id res chain seq x y z
N MET A 1 -2.04 11.85 17.16
CA MET A 1 -2.00 10.53 16.51
C MET A 1 -2.47 10.70 15.08
N THR A 2 -1.68 10.29 14.09
CA THR A 2 -1.99 10.53 12.67
C THR A 2 -2.65 9.29 12.06
N PHE A 3 -3.95 9.35 11.83
CA PHE A 3 -4.74 8.28 11.19
C PHE A 3 -4.23 7.90 9.79
N ALA A 4 -3.48 8.79 9.12
CA ALA A 4 -2.86 8.56 7.82
C ALA A 4 -1.88 7.35 7.79
N SER A 5 -1.26 7.00 8.93
CA SER A 5 -0.41 5.80 9.03
C SER A 5 -1.24 4.51 9.03
N ASP A 6 -2.39 4.52 9.70
CA ASP A 6 -3.29 3.37 9.77
C ASP A 6 -3.95 3.11 8.40
N VAL A 7 -4.34 4.17 7.69
CA VAL A 7 -4.87 4.10 6.32
C VAL A 7 -3.84 3.49 5.35
N TYR A 8 -2.58 3.93 5.47
CA TYR A 8 -1.49 3.35 4.67
C TYR A 8 -1.27 1.87 4.99
N GLY A 9 -1.21 1.51 6.27
CA GLY A 9 -1.08 0.12 6.72
C GLY A 9 -2.23 -0.77 6.22
N PHE A 10 -3.46 -0.25 6.27
CA PHE A 10 -4.63 -0.93 5.71
C PHE A 10 -4.48 -1.18 4.21
N ALA A 11 -4.14 -0.16 3.42
CA ALA A 11 -4.00 -0.32 1.97
C ALA A 11 -2.89 -1.31 1.59
N ARG A 12 -1.79 -1.34 2.36
CA ARG A 12 -0.72 -2.35 2.20
C ARG A 12 -1.23 -3.77 2.47
N THR A 13 -2.00 -3.95 3.53
CA THR A 13 -2.64 -5.23 3.85
C THR A 13 -3.61 -5.66 2.75
N VAL A 14 -4.42 -4.74 2.22
CA VAL A 14 -5.32 -5.02 1.09
C VAL A 14 -4.54 -5.42 -0.16
N CYS A 15 -3.46 -4.71 -0.50
CA CYS A 15 -2.60 -5.08 -1.62
C CYS A 15 -2.00 -6.48 -1.45
N TYR A 16 -1.53 -6.80 -0.23
CA TYR A 16 -1.01 -8.12 0.08
C TYR A 16 -2.09 -9.21 -0.04
N ALA A 17 -3.30 -8.96 0.44
CA ALA A 17 -4.43 -9.88 0.32
C ALA A 17 -4.82 -10.16 -1.15
N MET A 18 -4.77 -9.13 -2.00
CA MET A 18 -5.17 -9.23 -3.40
C MET A 18 -4.10 -9.82 -4.31
N PHE A 19 -2.84 -9.44 -4.10
CA PHE A 19 -1.75 -9.68 -5.04
C PHE A 19 -0.61 -10.53 -4.47
N ALA A 20 -0.69 -10.93 -3.19
CA ALA A 20 0.40 -11.57 -2.44
C ALA A 20 1.70 -10.74 -2.44
N THR A 21 1.60 -9.44 -2.69
CA THR A 21 2.72 -8.50 -2.66
C THR A 21 2.23 -7.17 -2.09
N PRO A 22 3.02 -6.52 -1.23
CA PRO A 22 2.61 -5.25 -0.68
C PRO A 22 2.90 -4.09 -1.66
N PHE A 23 3.75 -4.31 -2.69
CA PHE A 23 4.08 -3.35 -3.76
C PHE A 23 3.54 -3.85 -5.13
N PRO A 24 2.26 -3.63 -5.44
CA PRO A 24 1.67 -4.07 -6.70
C PRO A 24 2.23 -3.29 -7.90
N ARG A 25 2.83 -4.02 -8.85
CA ARG A 25 3.21 -3.48 -10.16
C ARG A 25 1.98 -3.19 -11.05
N GLN A 26 2.15 -2.35 -12.08
CA GLN A 26 1.12 -1.97 -13.06
C GLN A 26 0.32 -3.17 -13.64
N ARG A 27 0.95 -4.33 -13.81
CA ARG A 27 0.29 -5.55 -14.32
C ARG A 27 -0.78 -6.10 -13.38
N HIS A 28 -0.59 -5.98 -12.06
CA HIS A 28 -1.55 -6.44 -11.06
C HIS A 28 -2.80 -5.56 -11.04
N TRP A 29 -2.63 -4.26 -11.29
CA TRP A 29 -3.72 -3.29 -11.34
C TRP A 29 -4.68 -3.51 -12.52
N GLN A 30 -4.24 -4.14 -13.61
CA GLN A 30 -5.12 -4.44 -14.74
C GLN A 30 -6.24 -5.44 -14.40
N ALA A 31 -6.03 -6.28 -13.39
CA ALA A 31 -7.07 -7.20 -12.90
C ALA A 31 -7.99 -6.56 -11.84
N CYS A 32 -7.66 -5.35 -11.38
CA CYS A 32 -8.40 -4.63 -10.36
C CYS A 32 -9.43 -3.69 -10.99
N SER A 33 -10.51 -3.38 -10.27
CA SER A 33 -11.42 -2.34 -10.72
C SER A 33 -10.70 -0.97 -10.68
N PRO A 34 -10.91 -0.09 -11.67
CA PRO A 34 -10.26 1.23 -11.71
C PRO A 34 -10.55 2.07 -10.46
N ARG A 35 -11.77 1.95 -9.92
CA ARG A 35 -12.19 2.61 -8.68
C ARG A 35 -11.35 2.16 -7.48
N LEU A 36 -11.17 0.85 -7.30
CA LEU A 36 -10.39 0.31 -6.20
C LEU A 36 -8.89 0.61 -6.38
N ALA A 37 -8.39 0.57 -7.61
CA ALA A 37 -7.01 0.94 -7.91
C ALA A 37 -6.73 2.42 -7.54
N GLY A 38 -7.60 3.35 -7.95
CA GLY A 38 -7.47 4.76 -7.59
C GLY A 38 -7.60 5.02 -6.09
N LEU A 39 -8.50 4.30 -5.41
CA LEU A 39 -8.65 4.38 -3.96
C LEU A 39 -7.38 3.96 -3.23
N LEU A 40 -6.83 2.80 -3.60
CA LEU A 40 -5.62 2.27 -2.98
C LEU A 40 -4.39 3.12 -3.30
N ASP A 41 -4.32 3.71 -4.50
CA ASP A 41 -3.25 4.65 -4.88
C ASP A 41 -3.23 5.88 -3.94
N GLN A 42 -4.40 6.47 -3.67
CA GLN A 42 -4.52 7.57 -2.70
C GLN A 42 -4.16 7.15 -1.27
N CYS A 43 -4.57 5.97 -0.82
CA CYS A 43 -4.16 5.46 0.49
C CYS A 43 -2.64 5.22 0.60
N LEU A 44 -1.99 4.88 -0.52
CA LEU A 44 -0.57 4.52 -0.61
C LEU A 44 0.34 5.70 -0.95
N ALA A 45 -0.18 6.94 -1.01
CA ALA A 45 0.61 8.12 -1.31
C ALA A 45 1.83 8.23 -0.36
N GLU A 46 2.98 8.63 -0.90
CA GLU A 46 4.22 8.66 -0.12
C GLU A 46 4.15 9.70 1.00
N GLN A 47 3.61 10.88 0.69
CA GLN A 47 3.40 11.95 1.65
C GLN A 47 2.13 11.70 2.48
N PRO A 48 2.20 11.72 3.83
CA PRO A 48 1.02 11.57 4.68
C PRO A 48 -0.06 12.63 4.46
N ALA A 49 0.32 13.82 3.96
CA ALA A 49 -0.61 14.92 3.66
C ALA A 49 -1.43 14.68 2.38
N GLU A 50 -0.96 13.81 1.48
CA GLU A 50 -1.66 13.46 0.23
C GLU A 50 -2.54 12.23 0.39
N ARG A 51 -2.40 11.50 1.51
CA ARG A 51 -3.24 10.34 1.84
C ARG A 51 -4.62 10.81 2.30
N MET A 52 -5.60 9.94 2.14
CA MET A 52 -6.89 10.14 2.82
C MET A 52 -6.69 10.26 4.32
N ALA A 53 -7.39 11.24 4.92
CA ALA A 53 -7.15 11.65 6.28
C ALA A 53 -7.75 10.67 7.29
N THR A 54 -8.86 10.02 6.93
CA THR A 54 -9.65 9.17 7.82
C THR A 54 -10.15 7.89 7.13
N PHE A 55 -10.42 6.85 7.93
CA PHE A 55 -11.07 5.63 7.42
C PHE A 55 -12.52 5.86 6.95
N GLU A 56 -13.18 6.90 7.45
CA GLU A 56 -14.55 7.22 7.05
C GLU A 56 -14.62 7.62 5.57
N GLU A 57 -13.62 8.35 5.07
CA GLU A 57 -13.47 8.67 3.65
C GLU A 57 -13.26 7.38 2.82
N VAL A 58 -12.39 6.49 3.30
CA VAL A 58 -12.12 5.20 2.65
C VAL A 58 -13.40 4.36 2.54
N LEU A 59 -14.17 4.24 3.62
CA LEU A 59 -15.42 3.47 3.65
C LEU A 59 -16.48 4.10 2.74
N THR A 60 -16.63 5.42 2.78
CA THR A 60 -17.54 6.16 1.88
C THR A 60 -17.19 5.90 0.41
N HIS A 61 -15.89 5.86 0.09
CA HIS A 61 -15.42 5.53 -1.24
C HIS A 61 -15.64 4.07 -1.65
N ILE A 62 -15.80 3.14 -0.70
CA ILE A 62 -16.13 1.73 -0.97
C ILE A 62 -17.65 1.58 -1.13
N ASP A 63 -18.43 2.12 -0.18
CA ASP A 63 -19.90 2.00 -0.13
C ASP A 63 -20.64 2.86 -1.17
N GLY A 64 -20.01 3.90 -1.71
CA GLY A 64 -20.61 4.74 -2.75
C GLY A 64 -21.13 3.89 -3.93
N PRO A 65 -22.15 4.37 -4.67
CA PRO A 65 -22.79 3.59 -5.72
C PRO A 65 -21.73 3.10 -6.71
N HIS A 66 -21.55 1.78 -6.78
CA HIS A 66 -20.79 1.17 -7.85
C HIS A 66 -21.54 1.51 -9.14
N THR A 67 -21.08 2.53 -9.86
CA THR A 67 -21.36 2.68 -11.28
C THR A 67 -20.65 1.52 -11.97
N ALA A 68 -21.24 0.33 -11.83
CA ALA A 68 -20.85 -0.86 -12.53
C ALA A 68 -21.15 -0.58 -14.00
N ALA A 69 -20.18 0.05 -14.67
CA ALA A 69 -20.09 0.03 -16.11
C ALA A 69 -20.07 -1.45 -16.48
N LYS A 70 -21.20 -1.90 -17.02
CA LYS A 70 -21.55 -3.26 -17.42
C LYS A 70 -20.33 -3.96 -18.04
N ALA A 71 -19.57 -4.69 -17.22
CA ALA A 71 -18.46 -5.48 -17.69
C ALA A 71 -19.06 -6.64 -18.50
N ALA A 72 -18.71 -6.71 -19.78
CA ALA A 72 -19.05 -7.85 -20.62
C ALA A 72 -18.54 -9.14 -19.94
N PRO A 73 -19.31 -10.25 -19.98
CA PRO A 73 -18.92 -11.49 -19.33
C PRO A 73 -17.66 -12.04 -19.98
N VAL A 74 -16.52 -11.84 -19.32
CA VAL A 74 -15.27 -12.50 -19.68
C VAL A 74 -15.40 -13.95 -19.20
N ALA A 75 -15.31 -14.87 -20.14
CA ALA A 75 -15.54 -16.30 -19.97
C ALA A 75 -14.87 -16.86 -18.70
N ALA A 76 -15.67 -17.60 -17.93
CA ALA A 76 -15.25 -18.31 -16.73
C ALA A 76 -14.05 -19.23 -17.02
N VAL A 77 -12.90 -18.91 -16.42
CA VAL A 77 -11.77 -19.83 -16.30
C VAL A 77 -12.10 -20.80 -15.15
N PRO A 78 -12.07 -22.14 -15.35
CA PRO A 78 -12.41 -23.10 -14.32
C PRO A 78 -11.37 -23.08 -13.19
N GLY A 79 -11.87 -23.07 -11.96
CA GLY A 79 -11.13 -22.75 -10.75
C GLY A 79 -10.14 -23.81 -10.30
N LYS A 80 -8.97 -23.35 -9.85
CA LYS A 80 -8.18 -24.04 -8.83
C LYS A 80 -8.62 -23.52 -7.45
N LYS A 81 -8.87 -24.47 -6.54
CA LYS A 81 -9.38 -24.28 -5.17
C LYS A 81 -8.66 -23.12 -4.47
N LYS A 82 -9.43 -22.11 -4.04
CA LYS A 82 -8.96 -20.90 -3.34
C LYS A 82 -8.92 -21.07 -1.82
N ASP A 83 -9.19 -22.27 -1.32
CA ASP A 83 -9.42 -22.52 0.11
C ASP A 83 -8.13 -22.64 0.93
N ASP A 84 -6.98 -22.89 0.31
CA ASP A 84 -5.71 -23.08 1.05
C ASP A 84 -4.97 -21.77 1.38
N PHE A 85 -5.19 -20.70 0.59
CA PHE A 85 -4.39 -19.48 0.71
C PHE A 85 -4.81 -18.57 1.88
N TRP A 86 -6.12 -18.41 2.11
CA TRP A 86 -6.65 -17.65 3.24
C TRP A 86 -6.58 -18.41 4.57
N GLY A 87 -6.60 -19.75 4.54
CA GLY A 87 -6.45 -20.58 5.73
C GLY A 87 -5.05 -20.47 6.36
N GLN A 88 -4.00 -20.55 5.55
CA GLN A 88 -2.62 -20.47 6.06
C GLN A 88 -2.24 -19.09 6.60
N THR A 89 -2.75 -18.01 6.00
CA THR A 89 -2.50 -16.64 6.48
C THR A 89 -3.26 -16.34 7.77
N ALA A 90 -4.52 -16.79 7.90
CA ALA A 90 -5.27 -16.68 9.15
C ALA A 90 -4.60 -17.45 10.30
N GLU A 91 -4.09 -18.66 10.05
CA GLU A 91 -3.34 -19.44 11.05
C GLU A 91 -2.02 -18.76 11.44
N PHE A 92 -1.29 -18.15 10.49
CA PHE A 92 -0.09 -17.38 10.80
C PHE A 92 -0.40 -16.19 11.72
N LEU A 93 -1.42 -15.38 11.38
CA LEU A 93 -1.85 -14.22 12.19
C LEU A 93 -2.29 -14.64 13.59
N ARG A 94 -3.09 -15.71 13.71
CA ARG A 94 -3.48 -16.27 15.00
C ARG A 94 -2.27 -16.77 15.78
N LYS A 95 -1.28 -17.37 15.12
CA LYS A 95 -0.08 -17.90 15.79
C LYS A 95 0.91 -16.82 16.21
N THR A 96 0.98 -15.70 15.50
CA THR A 96 1.88 -14.58 15.84
C THR A 96 1.25 -13.55 16.77
N PHE A 97 -0.08 -13.36 16.72
CA PHE A 97 -0.79 -12.37 17.53
C PHE A 97 -1.76 -12.97 18.56
N SER A 98 -1.80 -14.30 18.74
CA SER A 98 -2.51 -14.87 19.88
C SER A 98 -1.86 -14.39 21.19
N PRO A 99 -2.63 -13.80 22.11
CA PRO A 99 -2.15 -13.60 23.47
C PRO A 99 -1.84 -14.96 24.09
N ALA A 100 -0.72 -15.05 24.79
CA ALA A 100 -0.32 -16.28 25.47
C ALA A 100 -1.47 -16.80 26.35
N PRO A 101 -1.70 -18.13 26.42
CA PRO A 101 -2.69 -18.72 27.32
C PRO A 101 -2.27 -18.43 28.77
N GLY A 102 -2.80 -17.34 29.35
CA GLY A 102 -2.41 -16.81 30.65
C GLY A 102 -2.59 -15.30 30.81
N ALA A 103 -2.77 -14.54 29.72
CA ALA A 103 -3.14 -13.13 29.82
C ALA A 103 -4.64 -13.00 30.13
N THR A 104 -4.96 -12.77 31.41
CA THR A 104 -6.30 -12.37 31.83
C THR A 104 -6.73 -11.10 31.11
N PRO A 105 -7.95 -11.03 30.55
CA PRO A 105 -8.46 -9.82 29.95
C PRO A 105 -8.52 -8.71 31.01
N PRO A 106 -8.12 -7.46 30.72
CA PRO A 106 -8.42 -6.36 31.61
C PRO A 106 -9.94 -6.30 31.77
N LYS A 107 -10.40 -6.43 33.02
CA LYS A 107 -11.80 -6.27 33.39
C LYS A 107 -12.36 -5.04 32.70
N LYS A 108 -13.46 -5.26 31.98
CA LYS A 108 -14.41 -4.27 31.48
C LYS A 108 -14.56 -3.17 32.54
N ALA A 109 -13.98 -2.01 32.30
CA ALA A 109 -14.22 -0.83 33.13
C ALA A 109 -15.64 -0.36 32.81
N GLU A 110 -16.56 -0.67 33.71
CA GLU A 110 -17.85 0.01 33.78
C GLU A 110 -17.60 1.50 34.05
N PRO A 111 -18.34 2.41 33.37
CA PRO A 111 -18.30 3.83 33.69
C PRO A 111 -19.11 4.08 34.97
N THR A 112 -18.47 3.93 36.13
CA THR A 112 -19.03 4.41 37.39
C THR A 112 -18.84 5.92 37.45
N SER A 113 -19.91 6.64 37.14
CA SER A 113 -20.08 8.06 37.37
C SER A 113 -20.36 8.32 38.86
N GLU A 114 -19.33 8.56 39.67
CA GLU A 114 -19.48 9.27 40.94
C GLU A 114 -18.28 10.21 41.10
N GLY A 115 -18.56 11.51 41.12
CA GLY A 115 -17.57 12.51 41.49
C GLY A 115 -17.26 12.43 42.98
N ILE A 116 -16.06 12.87 43.37
CA ILE A 116 -15.78 13.63 44.60
C ILE A 116 -14.39 14.29 44.45
N GLU A 117 -14.44 15.58 44.73
CA GLU A 117 -13.46 16.58 45.16
C GLU A 117 -11.98 16.23 45.41
N VAL A 118 -11.15 17.11 44.85
CA VAL A 118 -10.04 17.90 45.46
C VAL A 118 -9.39 17.35 46.74
N VAL A 119 -8.06 17.15 46.70
CA VAL A 119 -7.03 17.81 47.56
C VAL A 119 -5.72 17.00 47.61
N ALA A 120 -4.60 17.74 47.50
CA ALA A 120 -3.23 17.50 48.00
C ALA A 120 -2.22 16.63 47.21
N GLU A 121 -1.28 17.34 46.58
CA GLU A 121 0.15 17.37 46.94
C GLU A 121 0.85 16.01 47.19
N ALA A 122 1.53 15.48 46.17
CA ALA A 122 2.59 14.49 46.39
C ALA A 122 3.67 14.55 45.30
N LYS A 123 4.74 15.28 45.63
CA LYS A 123 6.16 15.00 45.34
C LYS A 123 6.49 14.49 43.92
N LYS A 124 6.84 15.45 43.07
CA LYS A 124 7.55 15.29 41.80
C LYS A 124 8.81 14.42 42.01
N LYS A 125 8.75 13.15 41.61
CA LYS A 125 9.96 12.35 41.36
C LYS A 125 10.35 12.59 39.92
N GLU A 126 11.40 13.40 39.78
CA GLU A 126 12.15 13.64 38.56
C GLU A 126 12.65 12.28 38.04
N PRO A 127 12.31 11.87 36.80
CA PRO A 127 12.91 10.69 36.21
C PRO A 127 14.37 11.00 35.94
N GLU A 128 15.24 10.24 36.59
CA GLU A 128 16.68 10.18 36.40
C GLU A 128 16.99 10.10 34.91
N ILE A 129 17.44 11.23 34.36
CA ILE A 129 17.90 11.36 32.99
C ILE A 129 19.17 10.51 32.91
N LEU A 130 19.06 9.31 32.33
CA LEU A 130 20.22 8.57 31.85
C LEU A 130 21.01 9.50 30.94
N ASP A 131 22.23 9.84 31.35
CA ASP A 131 23.20 10.56 30.54
C ASP A 131 23.42 9.80 29.24
N VAL A 132 22.66 10.18 28.21
CA VAL A 132 22.88 9.76 26.84
C VAL A 132 24.20 10.39 26.44
N VAL A 133 25.27 9.62 26.55
CA VAL A 133 26.58 9.97 25.98
C VAL A 133 26.33 10.31 24.51
N PRO A 134 26.57 11.56 24.08
CA PRO A 134 26.39 11.93 22.69
C PRO A 134 27.38 11.13 21.86
N LEU A 135 26.85 10.23 21.03
CA LEU A 135 27.64 9.57 19.99
C LEU A 135 28.27 10.65 19.10
N PRO A 136 29.58 10.58 18.80
CA PRO A 136 30.19 11.50 17.87
C PRO A 136 29.47 11.42 16.52
N PRO A 137 29.31 12.55 15.82
CA PRO A 137 28.72 12.55 14.49
C PRO A 137 29.51 11.61 13.58
N PRO A 138 28.86 10.82 12.70
CA PRO A 138 29.57 10.02 11.72
C PRO A 138 30.43 10.96 10.88
N THR A 139 31.75 10.80 10.98
CA THR A 139 32.70 11.48 10.11
C THR A 139 32.44 11.00 8.69
N SER A 140 32.14 11.94 7.80
CA SER A 140 31.83 11.73 6.39
C SER A 140 33.05 11.31 5.53
N GLU A 141 34.04 10.65 6.13
CA GLU A 141 35.18 10.09 5.42
C GLU A 141 34.79 8.72 4.84
N GLY A 142 34.36 8.72 3.58
CA GLY A 142 34.18 7.47 2.82
C GLY A 142 33.01 7.42 1.83
N ILE A 143 32.22 8.48 1.66
CA ILE A 143 31.25 8.53 0.57
C ILE A 143 32.01 8.89 -0.71
N GLU A 144 32.57 7.87 -1.37
CA GLU A 144 33.02 7.98 -2.74
C GLU A 144 31.82 8.36 -3.61
N VAL A 145 31.81 9.61 -4.06
CA VAL A 145 30.92 10.08 -5.12
C VAL A 145 31.36 9.37 -6.40
N ILE A 146 30.68 8.26 -6.72
CA ILE A 146 30.81 7.62 -8.02
C ILE A 146 30.22 8.61 -9.03
N GLU A 147 31.10 9.30 -9.77
CA GLU A 147 30.71 10.13 -10.90
C GLU A 147 29.94 9.28 -11.91
N GLU A 148 28.64 9.53 -11.97
CA GLU A 148 27.70 8.89 -12.86
C GLU A 148 28.06 9.24 -14.31
N ALA A 149 28.53 8.25 -15.06
CA ALA A 149 28.91 8.41 -16.46
C ALA A 149 27.73 8.94 -17.30
N PRO A 150 27.98 9.83 -18.29
CA PRO A 150 26.91 10.42 -19.08
C PRO A 150 26.16 9.37 -19.90
N LEU A 151 24.85 9.32 -19.66
CA LEU A 151 23.85 8.51 -20.34
C LEU A 151 23.98 8.63 -21.88
N VAL A 152 24.52 7.59 -22.52
CA VAL A 152 24.54 7.44 -23.98
C VAL A 152 23.10 7.29 -24.46
N LYS A 153 22.58 8.34 -25.11
CA LYS A 153 21.24 8.34 -25.72
C LYS A 153 21.17 7.26 -26.80
N PRO A 154 20.18 6.33 -26.77
CA PRO A 154 20.06 5.31 -27.79
C PRO A 154 19.71 5.95 -29.14
N ALA A 155 20.48 5.58 -30.17
CA ALA A 155 20.30 6.05 -31.54
C ALA A 155 18.87 5.75 -32.04
N LYS A 156 18.20 6.78 -32.56
CA LYS A 156 16.90 6.66 -33.23
C LYS A 156 17.03 5.67 -34.39
N LYS A 157 16.31 4.55 -34.32
CA LYS A 157 16.13 3.64 -35.47
C LYS A 157 15.53 4.43 -36.65
N PRO A 158 16.11 4.33 -37.86
CA PRO A 158 15.51 4.95 -39.04
C PRO A 158 14.14 4.31 -39.35
N PRO A 159 13.17 5.10 -39.82
CA PRO A 159 11.86 4.58 -40.18
C PRO A 159 11.95 3.56 -41.33
N PRO A 160 11.05 2.55 -41.37
CA PRO A 160 11.03 1.56 -42.43
C PRO A 160 10.75 2.23 -43.78
N GLN A 161 11.67 2.01 -44.72
CA GLN A 161 11.58 2.52 -46.09
C GLN A 161 10.38 1.83 -46.76
N ARG A 162 9.34 2.62 -47.05
CA ARG A 162 8.11 2.13 -47.69
C ARG A 162 8.40 1.87 -49.17
N ASP A 163 8.64 0.62 -49.51
CA ASP A 163 8.88 0.17 -50.88
C ASP A 163 7.71 0.56 -51.80
N SER A 164 7.97 1.51 -52.68
CA SER A 164 6.98 2.11 -53.59
C SER A 164 6.84 1.35 -54.92
N ARG A 165 7.25 0.07 -54.97
CA ARG A 165 7.34 -0.72 -56.23
C ARG A 165 6.17 -1.67 -56.51
N ARG A 166 5.05 -1.56 -55.80
CA ARG A 166 3.87 -2.42 -56.03
C ARG A 166 2.67 -1.61 -56.48
N ASN A 167 2.74 -0.98 -57.65
CA ASN A 167 1.54 -0.56 -58.41
C ASN A 167 1.88 -0.18 -59.88
N LYS A 168 2.57 -1.08 -60.60
CA LYS A 168 2.69 -0.94 -62.05
C LYS A 168 2.73 -2.31 -62.70
N ARG A 169 1.54 -2.85 -62.95
CA ARG A 169 1.18 -3.94 -63.89
C ARG A 169 -0.17 -4.47 -63.41
N VAL A 170 -1.27 -4.01 -63.99
CA VAL A 170 -2.27 -4.82 -64.72
C VAL A 170 -3.23 -3.83 -65.40
N SER A 171 -2.82 -3.25 -66.52
CA SER A 171 -3.74 -2.63 -67.48
C SER A 171 -3.08 -2.76 -68.85
N ASN A 172 -3.27 -3.91 -69.48
CA ASN A 172 -3.20 -4.12 -70.92
C ASN A 172 -3.64 -5.56 -71.20
N GLU A 173 -4.91 -5.72 -71.50
CA GLU A 173 -5.42 -6.86 -72.27
C GLU A 173 -6.51 -6.29 -73.18
N GLU A 174 -6.09 -5.84 -74.36
CA GLU A 174 -6.84 -5.77 -75.61
C GLU A 174 -5.91 -6.28 -76.72
#